data_AF-A0A7C4FKI8-F1
#
_entry.id   AF-A0A7C4FKI8-F1
#
_cell.length_a   1.000
_cell.length_b   1.000
_cell.length_c   1.000
_cell.angle_alpha   90.00
_cell.angle_beta   90.00
_cell.angle_gamma   90.00
#
_symmetry.space_group_name_H-M   'P 1'
#
loop_
_entity.id
_entity.type
_entity.pdbx_description
1 polymer ?
#
loop_
_entity_poly.entity_id
_entity_poly.type
_entity_poly.pdbx_seq_one_letter_code
_entity_poly.pdbx_strand_id
1 'polypeptide(L)'
;YRKIAASSSSTGLPGDNTNALNIIKLAEENLSELGGKTFTGFYKGIVSDVATLTSSAYDSLTFDAKLLKEISMRRESISGVSLEEEAANLIKYQRAFEAGARIIKVTDELLQTVINL
;
A
#
# COMPACT_ATOMS: atom_id res chain seq x y z
N TYR A 1 27.84 35.28 -19.90
CA TYR A 1 28.28 35.57 -18.52
C TYR A 1 27.38 36.63 -17.90
N ARG A 2 26.42 36.25 -17.03
CA ARG A 2 25.62 37.21 -16.26
C ARG A 2 26.43 37.65 -15.05
N LYS A 3 27.12 38.80 -15.15
CA LYS A 3 27.80 39.41 -14.01
C LYS A 3 26.75 40.14 -13.17
N ILE A 4 26.56 39.71 -11.92
CA ILE A 4 25.80 40.51 -10.96
C ILE A 4 26.71 41.68 -10.56
N ALA A 5 26.27 42.92 -10.80
CA ALA A 5 26.99 44.10 -10.36
C ALA A 5 26.91 44.19 -8.83
N ALA A 6 28.03 43.86 -8.16
CA ALA A 6 28.11 43.85 -6.70
C ALA A 6 28.22 45.25 -6.08
N SER A 7 28.69 46.25 -6.85
CA SER A 7 28.74 47.66 -6.43
C SER A 7 27.40 48.36 -6.69
N SER A 8 27.03 49.28 -5.80
CA SER A 8 25.84 50.13 -5.92
C SER A 8 26.14 51.52 -6.52
N SER A 9 27.41 51.85 -6.73
CA SER A 9 27.86 53.14 -7.29
C SER A 9 28.10 53.07 -8.81
N SER A 10 27.80 54.15 -9.55
CA SER A 10 28.05 54.19 -11.01
C SER A 10 29.54 54.19 -11.37
N THR A 11 30.42 54.52 -10.41
CA THR A 11 31.88 54.55 -10.57
C THR A 11 32.55 53.20 -10.31
N GLY A 12 31.81 52.20 -9.80
CA GLY A 12 32.30 50.83 -9.64
C GLY A 12 33.57 50.74 -8.78
N LEU A 13 33.55 51.38 -7.60
CA LEU A 13 34.68 51.36 -6.66
C LEU A 13 35.17 49.93 -6.41
N PRO A 14 36.48 49.63 -6.61
CA PRO A 14 37.03 48.31 -6.31
C PRO A 14 36.78 47.95 -4.84
N GLY A 15 36.08 46.83 -4.61
CA GLY A 15 35.74 46.34 -3.26
C GLY A 15 34.33 46.64 -2.77
N ASP A 16 33.52 47.41 -3.51
CA ASP A 16 32.11 47.62 -3.16
C ASP A 16 31.26 46.38 -3.48
N ASN A 17 30.68 45.78 -2.45
CA ASN A 17 29.80 44.61 -2.50
C ASN A 17 28.38 44.90 -1.97
N THR A 18 27.98 46.18 -1.90
CA THR A 18 26.71 46.62 -1.30
C THR A 18 25.49 45.92 -1.89
N ASN A 19 25.43 45.73 -3.23
CA ASN A 19 24.32 45.00 -3.85
C ASN A 19 24.33 43.52 -3.47
N ALA A 20 25.50 42.89 -3.37
CA ALA A 20 25.61 41.51 -2.93
C ALA A 20 25.12 41.35 -1.47
N LEU A 21 25.47 42.30 -0.59
CA LEU A 21 24.99 42.35 0.79
C LEU A 21 23.47 42.56 0.86
N ASN A 22 22.91 43.43 0.02
CA ASN A 22 21.46 43.66 -0.03
C ASN A 22 20.70 42.41 -0.49
N ILE A 23 21.24 41.65 -1.45
CA ILE A 23 20.64 40.38 -1.88
C ILE A 23 20.67 39.35 -0.73
N ILE A 24 21.76 39.27 0.03
CA ILE A 24 21.86 38.38 1.19
C ILE A 24 20.83 38.79 2.25
N LYS A 25 20.74 40.08 2.57
CA LYS A 25 19.76 40.60 3.53
C LYS A 25 18.32 40.31 3.13
N LEU A 26 17.99 40.44 1.84
CA LEU A 26 16.67 40.13 1.33
C LEU A 26 16.29 38.65 1.57
N ALA A 27 17.26 37.73 1.59
CA ALA A 27 17.03 36.32 1.92
C ALA A 27 16.70 36.09 3.42
N GLU A 28 17.12 37.02 4.29
CA GLU A 28 16.94 36.97 5.74
C GLU A 28 15.77 37.85 6.22
N GLU A 29 15.27 38.77 5.39
CA GLU A 29 14.16 39.65 5.72
C GLU A 29 12.82 38.91 5.75
N ASN A 30 11.96 39.32 6.67
CA ASN A 30 10.57 38.84 6.74
C ASN A 30 9.72 39.66 5.80
N LEU A 31 9.16 39.00 4.79
CA LEU A 31 8.36 39.65 3.76
C LEU A 31 6.88 39.48 4.08
N SER A 32 6.13 40.59 4.05
CA SER A 32 4.70 40.59 4.36
C SER A 32 3.89 39.76 3.36
N GLU A 33 4.31 39.72 2.09
CA GLU A 33 3.73 38.91 1.02
C GLU A 33 3.87 37.39 1.28
N LEU A 34 4.88 37.00 2.06
CA LEU A 34 5.13 35.61 2.47
C LEU A 34 4.55 35.31 3.86
N GLY A 35 3.63 36.15 4.34
CA GLY A 35 3.01 36.02 5.66
C GLY A 35 3.98 36.32 6.80
N GLY A 36 4.95 37.21 6.59
CA GLY A 36 5.96 37.57 7.58
C GLY A 36 7.05 36.52 7.76
N LYS A 37 7.29 35.69 6.75
CA LYS A 37 8.37 34.69 6.73
C LYS A 37 9.48 35.13 5.79
N THR A 38 10.70 34.64 6.05
CA THR A 38 11.80 34.69 5.08
C THR A 38 11.53 33.74 3.91
N PHE A 39 12.21 33.94 2.78
CA PHE A 39 12.13 33.01 1.64
C PHE A 39 12.41 31.56 2.04
N THR A 40 13.46 31.36 2.84
CA THR A 40 13.83 30.03 3.35
C THR A 40 12.74 29.47 4.27
N GLY A 41 12.16 30.30 5.14
CA GLY A 41 11.10 29.89 6.06
C GLY A 41 9.81 29.49 5.33
N PHE A 42 9.44 30.25 4.31
CA PHE A 42 8.28 29.95 3.47
C PHE A 42 8.47 28.66 2.67
N TYR A 43 9.63 28.51 2.02
CA TYR A 43 9.96 27.28 1.28
C TYR A 43 9.97 26.04 2.18
N LYS A 44 10.56 26.14 3.38
CA LYS A 44 10.50 25.07 4.39
C LYS A 44 9.06 24.72 4.79
N GLY A 45 8.18 25.72 4.88
CA GLY A 45 6.75 25.52 5.11
C GLY A 45 6.12 24.64 4.04
N ILE A 46 6.28 25.01 2.77
CA ILE A 46 5.77 24.21 1.64
C ILE A 46 6.29 22.78 1.69
N VAL A 47 7.59 22.59 1.90
CA VAL A 47 8.19 21.25 1.99
C VAL A 47 7.62 20.46 3.17
N SER A 48 7.42 21.12 4.32
CA SER A 48 6.82 20.50 5.50
C SER A 48 5.36 20.10 5.29
N ASP A 49 4.60 20.89 4.56
CA ASP A 49 3.20 20.60 4.24
C ASP A 49 3.11 19.37 3.33
N VAL A 50 3.94 19.32 2.28
CA VAL A 50 4.04 18.16 1.39
C VAL A 50 4.49 16.91 2.15
N ALA A 51 5.48 17.05 3.05
CA ALA A 51 5.95 15.94 3.88
C ALA A 51 4.85 15.40 4.79
N THR A 52 4.11 16.29 5.46
CA THR A 52 2.98 15.92 6.32
C THR A 52 1.90 15.20 5.52
N LEU A 53 1.48 15.75 4.38
CA LEU A 53 0.47 15.15 3.51
C LEU A 53 0.90 13.76 3.03
N THR A 54 2.17 13.63 2.62
CA THR A 54 2.74 12.36 2.16
C THR A 54 2.75 11.33 3.29
N SER A 55 3.17 11.73 4.50
CA SER A 55 3.18 10.84 5.67
C SER A 55 1.78 10.33 5.99
N SER A 56 0.78 11.22 6.03
CA SER A 56 -0.62 10.84 6.26
C SER A 56 -1.15 9.88 5.19
N ALA A 57 -0.80 10.09 3.92
CA ALA A 57 -1.20 9.19 2.83
C ALA A 57 -0.59 7.79 2.98
N TYR A 58 0.68 7.68 3.40
CA TYR A 58 1.33 6.39 3.67
C TYR A 58 0.69 5.66 4.86
N ASP A 59 0.33 6.39 5.92
CA ASP A 59 -0.36 5.81 7.08
C ASP A 59 -1.74 5.26 6.69
N SER A 60 -2.52 6.03 5.92
CA SER A 60 -3.81 5.58 5.38
C SER A 60 -3.66 4.35 4.48
N LEU A 61 -2.69 4.34 3.56
CA LEU A 61 -2.42 3.18 2.71
C LEU A 61 -2.10 1.92 3.53
N THR A 62 -1.28 2.08 4.57
CA THR A 62 -0.90 0.97 5.46
C THR A 62 -2.09 0.46 6.27
N PHE A 63 -2.94 1.37 6.75
CA PHE A 63 -4.17 1.03 7.45
C PHE A 63 -5.13 0.26 6.52
N ASP A 64 -5.40 0.78 5.33
CA ASP A 64 -6.30 0.15 4.36
C ASP A 64 -5.79 -1.23 3.91
N ALA A 65 -4.48 -1.38 3.71
CA ALA A 65 -3.89 -2.68 3.39
C ALA A 65 -4.08 -3.70 4.52
N LYS A 66 -3.92 -3.27 5.78
CA LYS A 66 -4.17 -4.13 6.95
C LYS A 66 -5.65 -4.49 7.07
N LEU A 67 -6.54 -3.53 6.87
CA LEU A 67 -7.99 -3.74 6.90
C LEU A 67 -8.43 -4.72 5.81
N LEU A 68 -7.94 -4.54 4.58
CA LEU A 68 -8.22 -5.45 3.46
C LEU A 68 -7.75 -6.87 3.78
N LYS A 69 -6.56 -7.03 4.36
CA LYS A 69 -6.04 -8.32 4.79
C LYS A 69 -6.94 -8.95 5.86
N GLU A 70 -7.36 -8.19 6.86
CA GLU A 70 -8.27 -8.68 7.90
C GLU A 70 -9.62 -9.13 7.32
N ILE A 71 -10.23 -8.32 6.45
CA ILE A 71 -11.48 -8.67 5.77
C ILE A 71 -11.30 -9.92 4.92
N SER A 72 -10.17 -10.04 4.21
CA SER A 72 -9.87 -11.21 3.39
C SER A 72 -9.74 -12.48 4.24
N MET A 73 -9.02 -12.41 5.36
CA MET A 73 -8.92 -13.54 6.32
C MET A 73 -10.27 -13.90 6.93
N ARG A 74 -11.10 -12.91 7.29
CA ARG A 74 -12.47 -13.17 7.78
C ARG A 74 -13.34 -13.83 6.71
N ARG A 75 -13.24 -13.39 5.47
CA ARG A 75 -13.95 -13.99 4.34
C ARG A 75 -13.51 -15.43 4.12
N GLU A 76 -12.21 -15.70 4.16
CA GLU A 76 -11.65 -17.05 4.04
C GLU A 76 -12.02 -17.94 5.24
N SER A 77 -12.12 -17.40 6.45
CA SER A 77 -12.58 -18.17 7.62
C SER A 77 -14.05 -18.59 7.54
N ILE A 78 -14.90 -17.84 6.84
CA ILE A 78 -16.33 -18.13 6.71
C ILE A 78 -16.63 -18.93 5.43
N SER A 79 -15.95 -18.59 4.35
CA SER A 79 -16.18 -19.14 3.00
C SER A 79 -15.10 -20.11 2.55
N GLY A 80 -14.04 -20.31 3.33
CA GLY A 80 -12.98 -21.25 3.05
C GLY A 80 -13.50 -22.66 3.24
N VAL A 81 -13.43 -23.44 2.16
CA VAL A 81 -13.69 -24.87 2.22
C VAL A 81 -12.40 -25.54 2.70
N SER A 82 -12.49 -26.37 3.72
CA SER A 82 -11.34 -27.16 4.15
C SER A 82 -11.11 -28.27 3.14
N LEU A 83 -10.00 -28.18 2.40
CA LEU A 83 -9.59 -29.17 1.40
C LEU A 83 -9.36 -30.55 2.05
N GLU A 84 -9.01 -30.57 3.33
CA GLU A 84 -8.88 -31.77 4.15
C GLU A 84 -10.25 -32.39 4.48
N GLU A 85 -11.25 -31.56 4.79
CA GLU A 85 -12.63 -32.00 5.01
C GLU A 85 -13.27 -32.50 3.71
N GLU A 86 -13.04 -31.81 2.59
CA GLU A 86 -13.44 -32.29 1.26
C GLU A 86 -12.76 -33.61 0.90
N ALA A 87 -11.46 -33.76 1.18
CA ALA A 87 -10.75 -35.02 0.95
C ALA A 87 -11.28 -36.16 1.83
N ALA A 88 -11.57 -35.90 3.11
CA ALA A 88 -12.18 -36.87 4.01
C ALA A 88 -13.58 -37.28 3.53
N ASN A 89 -14.39 -36.32 3.09
CA ASN A 89 -15.70 -36.58 2.50
C ASN A 89 -15.57 -37.37 1.19
N LEU A 90 -14.59 -37.06 0.35
CA LEU A 90 -14.32 -37.79 -0.89
C LEU A 90 -13.92 -39.24 -0.60
N ILE A 91 -13.03 -39.50 0.36
CA ILE A 91 -12.68 -40.86 0.80
C ILE A 91 -13.93 -41.58 1.34
N LYS A 92 -14.76 -40.90 2.14
CA LYS A 92 -16.01 -41.46 2.65
C LYS A 92 -16.95 -41.87 1.51
N TYR A 93 -17.12 -41.02 0.50
CA TYR A 93 -17.94 -41.34 -0.69
C TYR A 93 -17.34 -42.48 -1.51
N GLN A 94 -16.02 -42.54 -1.68
CA GLN A 94 -15.34 -43.67 -2.33
C GLN A 94 -15.60 -44.99 -1.59
N ARG A 95 -15.48 -44.99 -0.25
CA ARG A 95 -15.77 -46.18 0.57
C ARG A 95 -17.23 -46.60 0.50
N ALA A 96 -18.16 -45.65 0.54
CA ALA A 96 -19.58 -45.91 0.38
C ALA A 96 -19.88 -46.52 -0.99
N PHE A 97 -19.25 -46.02 -2.05
CA PHE A 97 -19.36 -46.57 -3.40
C PHE A 97 -18.81 -48.00 -3.50
N GLU A 98 -17.61 -48.26 -2.96
CA GLU A 98 -17.03 -49.61 -2.90
C GLU A 98 -17.94 -50.59 -2.15
N ALA A 99 -18.52 -50.16 -1.02
CA ALA A 99 -19.44 -50.97 -0.24
C ALA A 99 -20.74 -51.26 -1.03
N GLY A 100 -21.31 -50.26 -1.68
CA GLY A 100 -22.48 -50.42 -2.56
C GLY A 100 -22.21 -51.38 -3.72
N ALA A 101 -21.05 -51.27 -4.36
CA ALA A 101 -20.65 -52.18 -5.44
C ALA A 101 -20.51 -53.64 -4.97
N ARG A 102 -20.01 -53.87 -3.74
CA ARG A 102 -19.97 -55.22 -3.16
C ARG A 102 -21.36 -55.76 -2.87
N ILE A 103 -22.27 -54.93 -2.33
CA ILE A 103 -23.66 -55.34 -2.09
C ILE A 103 -24.33 -55.76 -3.41
N ILE A 104 -24.13 -55.00 -4.49
CA ILE A 104 -24.66 -55.35 -5.81
C ILE A 104 -24.10 -56.70 -6.28
N LYS A 105 -22.79 -56.94 -6.16
CA LYS A 105 -22.18 -58.24 -6.52
C LYS A 105 -22.77 -59.39 -5.72
N VAL A 106 -22.88 -59.24 -4.40
CA VAL A 106 -23.47 -60.27 -3.54
C VAL A 106 -24.94 -60.51 -3.92
N THR A 107 -25.69 -59.45 -4.25
CA THR A 107 -27.08 -59.59 -4.70
C THR A 107 -27.18 -60.33 -6.03
N ASP A 108 -26.28 -60.06 -6.97
CA ASP A 108 -26.22 -60.76 -8.26
C ASP A 108 -25.87 -62.26 -8.07
N GLU A 109 -24.91 -62.58 -7.20
CA GLU A 109 -24.58 -63.96 -6.84
C GLU A 109 -25.77 -64.70 -6.21
N LEU A 110 -26.52 -64.03 -5.32
CA LEU A 110 -27.74 -64.59 -4.72
C LEU A 110 -28.84 -64.82 -5.76
N LEU A 111 -29.05 -63.88 -6.68
CA LEU A 111 -30.02 -64.02 -7.78
C LEU A 111 -29.66 -65.18 -8.71
N GLN A 112 -28.39 -65.31 -9.10
CA GLN A 112 -27.92 -66.43 -9.92
C GLN A 112 -28.11 -67.77 -9.21
N THR A 113 -27.88 -67.83 -7.90
CA THR A 113 -28.10 -69.05 -7.11
C THR A 113 -29.57 -69.46 -7.08
N VAL A 114 -30.49 -68.49 -6.97
CA VAL A 114 -31.96 -68.76 -6.98
C VAL A 114 -32.45 -69.17 -8.36
N ILE A 115 -31.93 -68.58 -9.44
CA ILE A 115 -32.35 -68.89 -10.83
C ILE A 115 -31.81 -70.25 -11.30
N ASN A 116 -30.65 -70.67 -10.80
CA ASN A 116 -30.03 -71.95 -11.15
C ASN A 116 -30.48 -73.13 -10.25
N LEU A 117 -31.42 -72.88 -9.32
CA LEU A 117 -32.09 -73.90 -8.51
C LEU A 117 -33.42 -74.31 -9.15
#